data_AF-A0A9D2MD02-F1
#
_entry.id   AF-A0A9D2MD02-F1
#
_cell.length_a   1.000
_cell.length_b   1.000
_cell.length_c   1.000
_cell.angle_alpha   90.00
_cell.angle_beta   90.00
_cell.angle_gamma   90.00
#
_symmetry.space_group_name_H-M   'P 1'
#
loop_
_entity.id
_entity.type
_entity.pdbx_description
1 polymer ?
#
loop_
_entity_poly.entity_id
_entity_poly.type
_entity_poly.pdbx_seq_one_letter_code
_entity_poly.pdbx_strand_id
1 'polypeptide(L)'
;MTVKPVERNHIRCAVITSEEPVILDAQSALDVLMRAFYEAGTKNLILDKRLLTEDFFRLSTGLAGEILQKYVNYGGRIAIYGDYSHYTSGPLHALICESNRGNDVFFVSTQEEALERLTR
;
A
#
# COMPACT_ATOMS: atom_id res chain seq x y z
N MET A 1 -4.03 9.63 -12.08
CA MET A 1 -3.27 8.45 -11.65
C MET A 1 -2.38 7.91 -12.77
N THR A 2 -1.13 7.56 -12.46
CA THR A 2 -0.22 6.81 -13.36
C THR A 2 0.38 5.60 -12.65
N VAL A 3 0.72 4.56 -13.42
CA VAL A 3 1.40 3.35 -12.95
C VAL A 3 2.80 3.33 -13.56
N LYS A 4 3.82 3.45 -12.72
CA LYS A 4 5.23 3.39 -13.16
C LYS A 4 5.85 2.06 -12.72
N PRO A 5 6.24 1.17 -13.64
CA PRO A 5 6.98 -0.03 -13.28
C PRO A 5 8.40 0.32 -12.81
N VAL A 6 8.83 -0.36 -11.76
CA VAL A 6 10.22 -0.38 -11.27
C VAL A 6 10.61 -1.82 -10.99
N GLU A 7 11.90 -2.14 -11.11
CA GLU A 7 12.41 -3.50 -10.86
C GLU A 7 13.66 -3.43 -9.98
N ARG A 8 13.72 -4.31 -8.99
CA ARG A 8 14.90 -4.54 -8.14
C ARG A 8 14.96 -6.00 -7.78
N ASN A 9 16.14 -6.60 -7.80
CA ASN A 9 16.35 -8.03 -7.51
C ASN A 9 15.44 -8.96 -8.33
N HIS A 10 15.19 -8.64 -9.61
CA HIS A 10 14.24 -9.35 -10.49
C HIS A 10 12.77 -9.36 -10.03
N ILE A 11 12.43 -8.54 -9.04
CA ILE A 11 11.08 -8.35 -8.54
C ILE A 11 10.56 -7.01 -9.05
N ARG A 12 9.46 -7.06 -9.81
CA ARG A 12 8.78 -5.85 -10.31
C ARG A 12 7.82 -5.29 -9.28
N CYS A 13 7.79 -3.99 -9.15
CA CYS A 13 6.82 -3.22 -8.39
C CYS A 13 6.19 -2.13 -9.26
N ALA A 14 4.97 -1.75 -8.92
CA ALA A 14 4.23 -0.66 -9.53
C ALA A 14 4.19 0.53 -8.57
N VAL A 15 4.87 1.61 -8.93
CA VAL A 15 4.77 2.88 -8.20
C VAL A 15 3.54 3.62 -8.70
N ILE A 16 2.57 3.81 -7.81
CA ILE A 16 1.32 4.50 -8.09
C ILE A 16 1.50 5.97 -7.73
N THR A 17 1.15 6.88 -8.65
CA THR A 17 1.18 8.32 -8.41
C THR A 17 -0.12 8.97 -8.88
N SER A 18 -0.59 9.97 -8.15
CA SER A 18 -1.78 10.76 -8.47
C SER A 18 -1.74 12.08 -7.71
N GLU A 19 -2.47 13.09 -8.18
CA GLU A 19 -2.64 14.35 -7.45
C GLU A 19 -3.69 14.25 -6.34
N GLU A 20 -4.63 13.33 -6.49
CA GLU A 20 -5.74 13.08 -5.55
C GLU A 20 -5.70 11.63 -5.01
N PRO A 21 -6.31 11.36 -3.85
CA PRO A 21 -6.50 10.00 -3.35
C PRO A 21 -7.20 9.10 -4.37
N VAL A 22 -6.68 7.88 -4.55
CA VAL A 22 -7.21 6.90 -5.51
C VAL A 22 -7.73 5.63 -4.85
N ILE A 23 -7.41 5.42 -3.57
CA ILE A 23 -7.95 4.33 -2.75
C ILE A 23 -8.85 4.96 -1.70
N LEU A 24 -10.15 5.00 -2.02
CA LEU A 24 -11.21 5.59 -1.19
C LEU A 24 -12.00 4.52 -0.42
N ASP A 25 -12.05 3.32 -0.97
CA ASP A 25 -12.81 2.19 -0.50
C ASP A 25 -12.16 0.88 -0.96
N ALA A 26 -12.76 -0.25 -0.60
CA ALA A 26 -12.29 -1.56 -0.96
C ALA A 26 -12.38 -1.90 -2.46
N GLN A 27 -13.28 -1.24 -3.20
CA GLN A 27 -13.41 -1.45 -4.65
C GLN A 27 -12.31 -0.72 -5.41
N SER A 28 -12.13 0.57 -5.13
CA SER A 28 -11.05 1.39 -5.68
C SER A 28 -9.67 0.83 -5.34
N ALA A 29 -9.47 0.27 -4.14
CA ALA A 29 -8.26 -0.48 -3.80
C ALA A 29 -7.99 -1.63 -4.80
N LEU A 30 -9.01 -2.46 -5.06
CA LEU A 30 -8.89 -3.59 -5.97
C LEU A 30 -8.67 -3.13 -7.42
N ASP A 31 -9.34 -2.06 -7.85
CA ASP A 31 -9.16 -1.48 -9.17
C ASP A 31 -7.72 -1.01 -9.39
N VAL A 32 -7.09 -0.38 -8.39
CA VAL A 32 -5.67 0.00 -8.42
C VAL A 32 -4.77 -1.24 -8.55
N LEU A 33 -5.04 -2.30 -7.79
CA LEU A 33 -4.28 -3.55 -7.87
C LEU A 33 -4.36 -4.19 -9.26
N MET A 34 -5.58 -4.27 -9.80
CA MET A 34 -5.81 -4.88 -11.12
C MET A 34 -5.20 -4.06 -12.24
N ARG A 35 -5.24 -2.73 -12.13
CA ARG A 35 -4.59 -1.84 -13.09
C ARG A 35 -3.07 -1.96 -13.05
N ALA A 36 -2.46 -2.05 -11.87
CA ALA A 36 -1.03 -2.31 -11.74
C ALA A 36 -0.64 -3.66 -12.36
N PHE A 37 -1.46 -4.69 -12.16
CA PHE A 37 -1.23 -5.99 -12.78
C PHE A 37 -1.29 -5.92 -14.31
N TYR A 38 -2.27 -5.19 -14.85
CA TYR A 38 -2.43 -5.03 -16.29
C TYR A 38 -1.34 -4.16 -16.94
N GLU A 39 -1.01 -3.00 -16.35
CA GLU A 39 -0.09 -2.03 -16.94
C GLU A 39 1.39 -2.32 -16.64
N ALA A 40 1.70 -2.83 -15.44
CA ALA A 40 3.07 -3.07 -15.00
C ALA A 40 3.43 -4.56 -14.85
N GLY A 41 2.46 -5.48 -15.05
CA GLY A 41 2.69 -6.91 -14.95
C GLY A 41 2.99 -7.40 -13.54
N THR A 42 2.58 -6.65 -12.50
CA THR A 42 2.88 -6.96 -11.10
C THR A 42 1.74 -6.57 -10.17
N LYS A 43 1.63 -7.29 -9.06
CA LYS A 43 0.71 -7.00 -7.95
C LYS A 43 1.43 -6.44 -6.71
N ASN A 44 2.71 -6.07 -6.85
CA ASN A 44 3.47 -5.40 -5.80
C ASN A 44 3.30 -3.88 -5.94
N LEU A 45 2.53 -3.26 -5.06
CA LEU A 45 2.20 -1.85 -5.11
C LEU A 45 3.09 -1.02 -4.19
N ILE A 46 3.57 0.10 -4.68
CA ILE A 46 4.22 1.15 -3.89
C ILE A 46 3.38 2.42 -4.04
N LEU A 47 2.90 2.97 -2.93
CA LEU A 47 2.13 4.21 -2.93
C LEU A 47 2.52 5.12 -1.78
N ASP A 48 2.38 6.42 -2.02
CA ASP A 48 2.37 7.42 -0.96
C ASP A 48 1.09 7.27 -0.15
N LYS A 49 1.17 7.41 1.19
CA LYS A 49 0.01 7.37 2.09
C LYS A 49 -1.08 8.37 1.68
N ARG A 50 -0.73 9.48 1.01
CA ARG A 50 -1.66 10.51 0.51
C ARG A 50 -2.62 9.98 -0.56
N LEU A 51 -2.33 8.81 -1.15
CA LEU A 51 -3.19 8.16 -2.12
C LEU A 51 -4.34 7.36 -1.48
N LEU A 52 -4.32 7.20 -0.16
CA LEU A 52 -5.36 6.57 0.64
C LEU A 52 -6.25 7.65 1.26
N THR A 53 -7.55 7.38 1.38
CA THR A 53 -8.44 8.20 2.21
C THR A 53 -8.00 8.21 3.68
N GLU A 54 -8.24 9.31 4.40
CA GLU A 54 -7.96 9.38 5.85
C GLU A 54 -8.73 8.34 6.66
N ASP A 55 -9.88 7.87 6.16
CA ASP A 55 -10.66 6.80 6.80
C ASP A 55 -9.91 5.45 6.83
N PHE A 56 -8.90 5.25 5.99
CA PHE A 56 -8.00 4.12 6.05
C PHE A 56 -7.20 4.12 7.37
N PHE A 57 -6.76 5.29 7.84
CA PHE A 57 -5.97 5.41 9.07
C PHE A 57 -6.85 5.43 10.34
N ARG A 58 -8.17 5.53 10.17
CA ARG A 58 -9.16 5.46 11.25
C ARG A 58 -9.68 4.03 11.42
N LEU A 59 -8.94 3.17 12.11
CA LEU A 59 -9.25 1.72 12.18
C LEU A 59 -10.67 1.35 12.64
N SER A 60 -11.36 2.23 13.37
CA SER A 60 -12.76 2.03 13.74
C SER A 60 -13.72 1.95 12.54
N THR A 61 -13.32 2.43 11.35
CA THR A 61 -14.09 2.31 10.11
C THR A 61 -14.11 0.88 9.56
N GLY A 62 -13.15 0.04 9.97
CA GLY A 62 -12.93 -1.29 9.39
C GLY A 62 -12.29 -1.28 8.00
N LEU A 63 -12.12 -0.10 7.39
CA LEU A 63 -11.70 0.04 5.99
C LEU A 63 -10.28 -0.49 5.74
N ALA A 64 -9.34 -0.22 6.65
CA ALA A 64 -7.97 -0.70 6.53
C ALA A 64 -7.92 -2.23 6.47
N GLY A 65 -8.66 -2.90 7.36
CA GLY A 65 -8.72 -4.35 7.41
C GLY A 65 -9.30 -4.94 6.12
N GLU A 66 -10.39 -4.36 5.62
CA GLU A 66 -11.02 -4.80 4.37
C GLU A 66 -10.06 -4.68 3.17
N ILE A 67 -9.40 -3.54 3.02
CA ILE A 67 -8.46 -3.29 1.91
C ILE A 67 -7.25 -4.21 2.00
N LEU A 68 -6.59 -4.29 3.16
CA LEU A 68 -5.38 -5.09 3.33
C LEU A 68 -5.68 -6.58 3.13
N GLN A 69 -6.80 -7.06 3.68
CA GLN A 69 -7.23 -8.45 3.47
C GLN A 69 -7.50 -8.75 2.00
N LYS A 70 -8.12 -7.84 1.23
CA LYS A 70 -8.30 -8.01 -0.21
C LYS A 70 -6.97 -8.11 -0.94
N TYR A 71 -5.98 -7.29 -0.61
CA TYR A 71 -4.67 -7.40 -1.26
C TYR A 71 -4.03 -8.76 -1.03
N VAL A 72 -4.01 -9.24 0.21
CA VAL A 72 -3.50 -10.58 0.51
C VAL A 72 -4.29 -11.67 -0.23
N ASN A 73 -5.63 -11.62 -0.19
CA ASN A 73 -6.49 -12.62 -0.84
C ASN A 73 -6.30 -12.69 -2.37
N TYR A 74 -5.95 -11.56 -3.01
CA TYR A 74 -5.73 -11.48 -4.45
C TYR A 74 -4.24 -11.64 -4.84
N GLY A 75 -3.38 -12.02 -3.89
CA GLY A 75 -1.94 -12.22 -4.10
C GLY A 75 -1.17 -10.93 -4.38
N GLY A 76 -1.69 -9.80 -3.91
CA GLY A 76 -1.03 -8.51 -3.95
C GLY A 76 -0.21 -8.25 -2.69
N ARG A 77 0.90 -7.55 -2.87
CA ARG A 77 1.71 -7.01 -1.79
C ARG A 77 1.72 -5.50 -1.91
N ILE A 78 1.76 -4.80 -0.79
CA ILE A 78 1.66 -3.36 -0.74
C ILE A 78 2.70 -2.76 0.21
N ALA A 79 3.34 -1.69 -0.22
CA ALA A 79 4.14 -0.83 0.63
C ALA A 79 3.63 0.62 0.54
N ILE A 80 3.25 1.17 1.69
CA ILE A 80 2.67 2.49 1.85
C ILE A 80 3.73 3.37 2.52
N TYR A 81 4.26 4.35 1.80
CA TYR A 81 5.27 5.25 2.34
C TYR A 81 4.70 6.60 2.77
N GLY A 82 5.30 7.18 3.81
CA GLY A 82 5.00 8.54 4.26
C GLY A 82 5.25 8.72 5.75
N ASP A 83 4.98 9.94 6.22
CA ASP A 83 5.10 10.26 7.64
C ASP A 83 3.84 9.84 8.42
N TYR A 84 4.02 9.00 9.44
CA TYR A 84 2.94 8.54 10.33
C TYR A 84 3.01 9.19 11.73
N SER A 85 3.97 10.08 11.97
CA SER A 85 4.24 10.65 13.30
C SER A 85 3.08 11.46 13.89
N HIS A 86 2.22 12.04 13.05
CA HIS A 86 1.01 12.76 13.47
C HIS A 86 -0.13 11.84 13.91
N TYR A 87 -0.08 10.54 13.59
CA TYR A 87 -1.06 9.57 14.08
C TYR A 87 -0.66 9.06 15.47
N THR A 88 -1.47 9.39 16.48
CA THR A 88 -1.22 9.01 17.88
C THR A 88 -2.02 7.78 18.34
N SER A 89 -2.77 7.15 17.43
CA SER A 89 -3.63 6.01 17.72
C SER A 89 -2.82 4.74 18.01
N GLY A 90 -2.92 4.21 19.23
CA GLY A 90 -2.30 2.94 19.63
C GLY A 90 -2.65 1.76 18.71
N PRO A 91 -3.93 1.55 18.34
CA PRO A 91 -4.33 0.53 17.38
C PRO A 91 -3.67 0.68 16.00
N LEU A 92 -3.56 1.90 15.47
CA LEU A 92 -2.89 2.11 14.17
C LEU A 92 -1.40 1.81 14.26
N HIS A 93 -0.75 2.22 15.35
CA HIS A 93 0.65 1.89 15.59
C HIS A 93 0.86 0.37 15.69
N ALA A 94 -0.04 -0.35 16.36
CA ALA A 94 -0.01 -1.81 16.42
C ALA A 94 -0.14 -2.43 15.01
N LEU A 95 -1.12 -1.98 14.21
CA LEU A 95 -1.29 -2.43 12.83
C LEU A 95 -0.01 -2.23 11.99
N ILE A 96 0.61 -1.06 12.10
CA ILE A 96 1.84 -0.72 11.38
C ILE A 96 2.98 -1.65 11.81
N CYS A 97 3.18 -1.83 13.12
CA CYS A 97 4.23 -2.71 13.65
C CYS A 97 4.01 -4.18 13.25
N GLU A 98 2.77 -4.68 13.31
CA GLU A 98 2.42 -6.05 12.94
C GLU A 98 2.59 -6.28 11.45
N SER A 99 2.09 -5.37 10.61
CA SER A 99 2.22 -5.44 9.15
C SER A 99 3.69 -5.48 8.74
N ASN A 100 4.52 -4.60 9.32
CA ASN A 100 5.95 -4.56 9.08
C ASN A 100 6.73 -5.79 9.57
N ARG A 101 6.11 -6.75 10.25
CA ARG A 101 6.74 -8.05 10.55
C ARG A 101 6.33 -9.15 9.57
N GLY A 102 5.27 -8.92 8.78
CA GLY A 102 4.81 -9.81 7.73
C GLY A 102 5.58 -9.66 6.42
N ASN A 103 4.99 -10.21 5.35
CA ASN A 103 5.59 -10.27 4.01
C ASN A 103 4.81 -9.47 2.93
N ASP A 104 3.55 -9.13 3.21
CA ASP A 104 2.63 -8.63 2.19
C ASP A 104 2.27 -7.15 2.35
N VAL A 105 2.39 -6.59 3.56
CA VAL A 105 1.96 -5.22 3.86
C VAL A 105 3.08 -4.49 4.60
N PHE A 106 3.49 -3.33 4.08
CA PHE A 106 4.54 -2.53 4.68
C PHE A 106 4.12 -1.07 4.83
N PHE A 107 4.50 -0.46 5.94
CA PHE A 107 4.32 0.95 6.25
C PHE A 107 5.68 1.55 6.58
N VAL A 108 6.19 2.44 5.74
CA VAL A 108 7.59 2.88 5.77
C VAL A 108 7.71 4.38 5.54
N SER A 109 8.89 4.95 5.77
CA SER A 109 9.03 6.42 5.72
C SER A 109 9.23 6.95 4.30
N THR A 110 9.79 6.12 3.41
CA THR A 110 10.19 6.56 2.06
C THR A 110 9.81 5.56 0.97
N GLN A 111 9.69 6.05 -0.26
CA GLN A 111 9.45 5.20 -1.43
C GLN A 111 10.60 4.19 -1.65
N GLU A 112 11.83 4.58 -1.33
CA GLU A 112 13.01 3.72 -1.47
C GLU A 112 12.94 2.54 -0.49
N GLU A 113 12.60 2.81 0.77
CA GLU A 113 12.37 1.76 1.77
C GLU A 113 11.20 0.85 1.37
N ALA A 114 10.14 1.41 0.77
CA ALA A 114 9.01 0.64 0.26
C ALA A 114 9.42 -0.36 -0.84
N LEU A 115 10.27 0.09 -1.77
CA LEU A 115 10.83 -0.76 -2.81
C LEU A 115 11.74 -1.85 -2.20
N GLU A 116 12.59 -1.48 -1.25
CA GLU A 116 13.45 -2.45 -0.56
C GLU A 116 12.61 -3.54 0.10
N ARG A 117 11.58 -3.19 0.87
CA ARG A 117 10.75 -4.17 1.59
C ARG A 117 10.04 -5.16 0.66
N LEU A 118 9.57 -4.72 -0.51
CA LEU A 118 8.88 -5.59 -1.48
C LEU A 118 9.83 -6.44 -2.33
N THR A 119 11.12 -6.13 -2.33
CA THR A 119 12.14 -6.79 -3.16
C THR A 119 13.22 -7.51 -2.35
N ARG A 120 12.98 -7.68 -1.05
CA ARG A 120 13.74 -8.56 -0.16
C ARG A 120 13.47 -10.03 -0.45
#